data_AF-A0AAW2RB69-F1
#
_entry.id   AF-A0AAW2RB69-F1
#
_cell.length_a   1.000
_cell.length_b   1.000
_cell.length_c   1.000
_cell.angle_alpha   90.00
_cell.angle_beta   90.00
_cell.angle_gamma   90.00
#
_symmetry.space_group_name_H-M   'P 1'
#
loop_
_entity.id
_entity.type
_entity.pdbx_description
1 polymer ?
#
loop_
_entity_poly.entity_id
_entity_poly.type
_entity_poly.pdbx_seq_one_letter_code
_entity_poly.pdbx_strand_id
1 'polypeptide(L)'
;MVMGTVKYIDAKSHFVPEGKAAVEIVAGISAGVQTAKLLNQGSNYNLEFMLGDANDSCPGDLTVGVIAGSSVQNFTVHSNGTGAAKKYSLTFKEPDQVQPR
;
A
#
# COMPACT_ATOMS: atom_id res chain seq x y z
N MET A 1 -8.16 -4.03 -8.52
CA MET A 1 -9.15 -2.95 -8.65
C MET A 1 -8.55 -1.67 -8.08
N VAL A 2 -8.78 -0.54 -8.74
CA VAL A 2 -8.36 0.79 -8.27
C VAL A 2 -9.61 1.54 -7.83
N MET A 3 -9.57 2.15 -6.65
CA MET A 3 -10.63 2.97 -6.08
C MET A 3 -10.16 4.42 -5.99
N GLY A 4 -11.03 5.37 -6.32
CA GLY A 4 -10.69 6.80 -6.29
C GLY A 4 -9.58 7.16 -7.28
N THR A 5 -8.80 8.19 -6.95
CA THR A 5 -7.73 8.71 -7.81
C THR A 5 -6.38 8.15 -7.37
N VAL A 6 -5.72 7.49 -8.31
CA VAL A 6 -4.39 6.90 -8.10
C VAL A 6 -3.55 7.19 -9.34
N LYS A 7 -2.29 7.56 -9.15
CA LYS A 7 -1.35 7.87 -10.24
C LYS A 7 -0.24 6.83 -10.32
N TYR A 8 0.26 6.62 -11.52
CA TYR A 8 1.51 5.93 -11.75
C TYR A 8 2.63 6.97 -11.85
N ILE A 9 3.69 6.82 -11.06
CA ILE A 9 4.86 7.70 -11.09
C ILE A 9 6.10 6.90 -11.46
N ASP A 10 7.00 7.50 -12.24
CA ASP A 10 8.25 6.87 -12.67
C ASP A 10 9.47 7.44 -11.94
N ALA A 11 10.52 6.61 -11.87
CA ALA A 11 11.78 6.96 -11.22
C ALA A 11 12.63 7.98 -11.98
N LYS A 12 12.23 8.43 -13.18
CA LYS A 12 12.96 9.47 -13.92
C LYS A 12 12.62 10.87 -13.40
N SER A 13 11.42 11.01 -12.85
CA SER A 13 10.84 12.30 -12.47
C SER A 13 10.49 12.40 -10.98
N HIS A 14 10.40 11.26 -10.28
CA HIS A 14 10.00 11.19 -8.88
C HIS A 14 10.94 10.27 -8.08
N PHE A 15 10.94 10.43 -6.76
CA PHE A 15 11.54 9.44 -5.87
C PHE A 15 10.70 8.15 -5.88
N VAL A 16 11.34 7.04 -6.26
CA VAL A 16 10.74 5.71 -6.24
C VAL A 16 11.70 4.81 -5.46
N PRO A 17 11.27 4.21 -4.33
CA PRO A 17 12.20 3.52 -3.43
C PRO A 17 12.67 2.16 -3.95
N GLU A 18 11.97 1.58 -4.94
CA GLU A 18 12.34 0.31 -5.56
C GLU A 18 11.84 0.22 -7.02
N GLY A 19 12.67 -0.32 -7.91
CA GLY A 19 12.30 -0.58 -9.30
C GLY A 19 12.23 0.68 -10.17
N LYS A 20 11.29 0.71 -11.13
CA LYS A 20 11.17 1.79 -12.13
C LYS A 20 10.00 2.74 -11.88
N ALA A 21 9.07 2.36 -11.03
CA ALA A 21 7.84 3.10 -10.81
C ALA A 21 7.18 2.75 -9.48
N ALA A 22 6.33 3.66 -9.01
CA ALA A 22 5.47 3.46 -7.86
C ALA A 22 4.03 3.89 -8.18
N VAL A 23 3.13 3.59 -7.24
CA VAL A 23 1.74 3.99 -7.27
C VAL A 23 1.54 5.06 -6.22
N GLU A 24 1.10 6.24 -6.64
CA GLU A 24 0.79 7.36 -5.75
C GLU A 24 -0.74 7.40 -5.49
N ILE A 25 -1.12 7.32 -4.21
CA ILE A 25 -2.51 7.43 -3.78
C ILE A 25 -2.84 8.90 -3.59
N VAL A 26 -3.69 9.45 -4.47
CA VAL A 26 -4.11 10.86 -4.43
C VAL A 26 -5.49 10.94 -3.79
N ALA A 27 -5.52 10.81 -2.46
CA ALA A 27 -6.76 10.79 -1.70
C ALA A 27 -7.32 12.21 -1.52
N GLY A 28 -8.45 12.51 -2.15
CA GLY A 28 -9.29 13.66 -1.78
C GLY A 28 -10.25 13.33 -0.63
N ILE A 29 -10.92 12.17 -0.73
CA ILE A 29 -11.79 11.61 0.32
C ILE A 29 -11.33 10.18 0.64
N SER A 30 -11.30 9.32 -0.38
CA SER A 30 -10.75 7.96 -0.28
C SER A 30 -10.20 7.50 -1.64
N ALA A 31 -9.09 6.77 -1.60
CA ALA A 31 -8.48 6.15 -2.76
C ALA A 31 -7.71 4.91 -2.31
N GLY A 32 -7.49 3.95 -3.21
CA GLY A 32 -6.79 2.72 -2.86
C GLY A 32 -6.66 1.73 -4.00
N VAL A 33 -5.88 0.68 -3.74
CA VAL A 33 -5.66 -0.43 -4.68
C VAL A 33 -5.94 -1.74 -3.96
N GLN A 34 -6.65 -2.63 -4.64
CA GLN A 34 -6.98 -3.95 -4.15
C GLN A 34 -6.56 -4.99 -5.19
N THR A 35 -6.01 -6.11 -4.73
CA THR A 35 -5.72 -7.28 -5.56
C THR A 35 -6.25 -8.54 -4.90
N ALA A 36 -6.52 -9.57 -5.70
CA ALA A 36 -6.90 -10.88 -5.21
C ALA A 36 -5.80 -11.88 -5.58
N LYS A 37 -5.41 -12.73 -4.64
CA LYS A 37 -4.42 -13.79 -4.84
C LYS A 37 -4.90 -15.07 -4.15
N LEU A 38 -4.73 -16.20 -4.82
CA LEU A 38 -4.98 -17.50 -4.23
C LEU A 38 -3.87 -17.81 -3.22
N LEU A 39 -4.28 -18.26 -2.03
CA LEU A 39 -3.42 -18.62 -0.92
C LEU A 39 -3.64 -20.09 -0.57
N ASN A 40 -2.60 -20.72 -0.03
CA ASN A 40 -2.67 -22.09 0.47
C ASN A 40 -3.27 -22.06 1.88
N GLN A 41 -4.13 -23.04 2.18
CA GLN A 41 -4.72 -23.18 3.51
C GLN A 41 -3.67 -23.49 4.59
N GLY A 42 -3.95 -23.04 5.82
CA GLY A 42 -3.13 -23.26 7.00
C GLY A 42 -1.79 -22.49 7.00
N SER A 43 -1.61 -21.52 6.11
CA SER A 43 -0.33 -20.84 5.90
C SER A 43 -0.34 -19.41 6.44
N ASN A 44 0.78 -19.00 7.04
CA ASN A 44 1.01 -17.60 7.40
C ASN A 44 1.69 -16.87 6.23
N TYR A 45 1.21 -15.66 5.95
CA TYR A 45 1.73 -14.80 4.90
C TYR A 45 2.17 -13.45 5.47
N ASN A 46 3.14 -12.83 4.81
CA ASN A 46 3.55 -11.46 5.08
C ASN A 46 3.30 -10.60 3.84
N LEU A 47 2.46 -9.57 3.98
CA LEU A 47 2.30 -8.54 2.96
C LEU A 47 3.32 -7.44 3.23
N GLU A 48 4.34 -7.36 2.39
CA GLU A 48 5.39 -6.33 2.49
C GLU A 48 5.16 -5.23 1.46
N PHE A 49 5.34 -3.98 1.87
CA PHE A 49 5.20 -2.82 1.00
C PHE A 49 6.06 -1.66 1.50
N MET A 50 6.27 -0.67 0.63
CA MET A 50 6.92 0.59 0.99
C MET A 50 5.90 1.72 0.94
N LEU A 51 5.95 2.62 1.93
CA LEU A 51 5.14 3.83 1.98
C LEU A 51 6.05 5.04 2.16
N GLY A 52 5.76 6.13 1.46
CA GLY A 52 6.65 7.27 1.36
C GLY A 52 6.10 8.39 0.47
N ASP A 53 6.94 9.38 0.17
CA ASP A 53 6.64 10.49 -0.72
C ASP A 53 7.51 10.55 -1.97
N ALA A 54 6.99 11.20 -2.99
CA ALA A 54 7.52 11.19 -4.35
C ALA A 54 8.62 12.24 -4.61
N ASN A 55 9.06 13.00 -3.59
CA ASN A 55 9.95 14.16 -3.74
C ASN A 55 9.36 15.26 -4.64
N ASP A 56 8.10 15.62 -4.40
CA ASP A 56 7.37 16.65 -5.15
C ASP A 56 7.19 17.95 -4.35
N SER A 57 7.90 18.10 -3.23
CA SER A 57 7.81 19.23 -2.30
C SER A 57 6.46 19.38 -1.57
N CYS A 58 5.61 18.35 -1.58
CA CYS A 58 4.35 18.36 -0.85
C CYS A 58 4.52 17.74 0.56
N PRO A 59 4.47 18.54 1.64
CA PRO A 59 4.50 17.99 3.00
C PRO A 59 3.10 17.54 3.46
N GLY A 60 3.06 16.58 4.39
CA GLY A 60 1.81 16.15 5.02
C GLY A 60 1.85 14.71 5.52
N ASP A 61 0.79 14.34 6.24
CA ASP A 61 0.62 12.97 6.71
C ASP A 61 -0.16 12.14 5.70
N LEU A 62 0.35 10.96 5.38
CA LEU A 62 -0.36 9.95 4.62
C LEU A 62 -0.61 8.75 5.52
N THR A 63 -1.88 8.43 5.73
CA THR A 63 -2.31 7.19 6.39
C THR A 63 -2.93 6.25 5.39
N VAL A 64 -2.40 5.03 5.33
CA VAL A 64 -2.93 3.93 4.50
C VAL A 64 -3.47 2.85 5.41
N GLY A 65 -4.76 2.54 5.25
CA GLY A 65 -5.36 1.35 5.82
C GLY A 65 -5.08 0.13 4.94
N VAL A 66 -4.50 -0.91 5.51
CA VAL A 66 -4.19 -2.17 4.82
C VAL A 66 -5.06 -3.28 5.38
N ILE A 67 -5.73 -4.00 4.48
CA ILE A 67 -6.60 -5.13 4.80
C ILE A 67 -6.08 -6.35 4.03
N ALA A 68 -5.76 -7.43 4.75
CA ALA A 68 -5.33 -8.70 4.17
C ALA A 68 -5.90 -9.88 4.99
N GLY A 69 -6.73 -10.72 4.38
CA GLY A 69 -7.49 -11.73 5.10
C GLY A 69 -8.39 -11.08 6.16
N SER A 70 -8.26 -11.50 7.42
CA SER A 70 -8.92 -10.90 8.58
C SER A 70 -8.10 -9.80 9.27
N SER A 71 -6.85 -9.57 8.85
CA SER A 71 -5.98 -8.55 9.43
C SER A 71 -6.27 -7.17 8.85
N VAL A 72 -6.39 -6.17 9.73
CA VAL A 72 -6.57 -4.76 9.38
C VAL A 72 -5.59 -3.92 10.18
N GLN A 73 -4.82 -3.07 9.52
CA GLN A 73 -3.87 -2.16 10.19
C GLN A 73 -3.69 -0.86 9.43
N ASN A 74 -3.60 0.25 10.16
CA ASN A 74 -3.25 1.55 9.61
C ASN A 74 -1.75 1.79 9.70
N PHE A 75 -1.18 2.34 8.63
CA PHE A 75 0.22 2.72 8.54
C PHE A 75 0.31 4.20 8.16
N THR A 76 1.01 4.99 8.96
CA THR A 76 1.17 6.42 8.74
C THR A 76 2.62 6.76 8.47
N VAL A 77 2.85 7.64 7.50
CA VAL A 77 4.12 8.32 7.25
C VAL A 77 3.89 9.82 7.30
N HIS A 78 4.84 10.54 7.89
CA HIS A 78 4.94 11.98 7.74
C HIS A 78 5.88 12.28 6.58
N SER A 79 5.43 13.09 5.62
CA SER A 79 6.22 13.55 4.49
C SER A 79 6.71 14.98 4.68
N ASN A 80 7.98 15.19 4.35
CA ASN A 80 8.56 16.52 4.19
C ASN A 80 8.60 16.97 2.71
N GLY A 81 8.09 16.15 1.78
CA GLY A 81 8.14 16.37 0.34
C GLY A 81 9.53 16.23 -0.30
N THR A 82 10.50 15.61 0.39
CA THR A 82 11.91 15.56 -0.02
C THR A 82 12.36 14.18 -0.53
N GLY A 83 11.43 13.24 -0.71
CA GLY A 83 11.71 11.86 -1.08
C GLY A 83 12.18 11.03 0.10
N ALA A 84 11.26 10.28 0.69
CA ALA A 84 11.57 9.29 1.70
C ALA A 84 10.58 8.13 1.61
N ALA A 85 11.03 6.93 1.97
CA ALA A 85 10.14 5.78 2.10
C ALA A 85 10.58 4.86 3.23
N LYS A 86 9.62 4.15 3.80
CA LYS A 86 9.83 3.14 4.83
C LYS A 86 9.17 1.83 4.44
N LYS A 87 9.85 0.72 4.72
CA LYS A 87 9.31 -0.64 4.56
C LYS A 87 8.34 -0.93 5.70
N TYR A 88 7.22 -1.52 5.35
CA TYR A 88 6.18 -1.99 6.25
C TYR A 88 5.80 -3.42 5.90
N SER A 89 5.23 -4.11 6.87
CA SER A 89 4.80 -5.49 6.70
C SER A 89 3.55 -5.77 7.53
N LEU A 90 2.62 -6.54 6.97
CA LEU A 90 1.42 -7.02 7.66
C LEU A 90 1.38 -8.55 7.58
N THR A 91 1.51 -9.20 8.73
CA THR A 91 1.33 -10.65 8.83
C THR A 91 -0.16 -10.98 8.88
N PHE A 92 -0.59 -11.95 8.08
CA PHE A 92 -1.96 -12.43 8.04
C PHE A 92 -2.00 -13.93 7.71
N LYS A 93 -3.09 -14.59 8.10
CA LYS A 93 -3.40 -15.97 7.70
C LYS A 93 -4.32 -15.96 6.50
N GLU A 94 -4.39 -17.07 5.77
CA GLU A 94 -5.43 -17.15 4.75
C GLU A 94 -6.81 -16.95 5.41
N PRO A 95 -7.75 -16.26 4.76
CA PRO A 95 -9.11 -16.25 5.24
C PRO A 95 -9.65 -17.69 5.17
N ASP A 96 -10.22 -18.17 6.28
CA ASP A 96 -10.96 -19.43 6.30
C ASP A 96 -11.87 -19.44 5.07
N GLN A 97 -11.73 -20.46 4.20
CA GLN A 97 -12.67 -20.63 3.11
C GLN A 97 -14.06 -20.72 3.75
N VAL A 98 -14.93 -19.74 3.49
CA VAL A 98 -16.36 -19.90 3.77
C VAL A 98 -16.79 -21.08 2.92
N GLN A 99 -16.90 -22.26 3.54
CA GLN A 99 -17.54 -23.41 2.94
C GLN A 99 -18.92 -22.94 2.48
N PRO A 100 -19.26 -23.01 1.18
CA PRO A 100 -20.62 -22.73 0.77
C PRO A 100 -21.51 -23.75 1.49
N ARG A 101 -22.38 -23.24 2.37
CA ARG A 101 -23.44 -24.03 3.00
C ARG A 101 -24.43 -24.48 1.92
#